data_AF-A0A1V5NFW0-F1
#
_entry.id   AF-A0A1V5NFW0-F1
#
_cell.length_a   1.000
_cell.length_b   1.000
_cell.length_c   1.000
_cell.angle_alpha   90.00
_cell.angle_beta   90.00
_cell.angle_gamma   90.00
#
_symmetry.space_group_name_H-M   'P 1'
#
loop_
_entity.id
_entity.type
_entity.pdbx_description
1 polymer ?
#
loop_
_entity_poly.entity_id
_entity_poly.type
_entity_poly.pdbx_seq_one_letter_code
_entity_poly.pdbx_strand_id
1 'polypeptide(L)' 'MLKAFPVGIKSFSYFNIYNRYGQLVFSTTNQNVGWDGKFKGALQKLNTFVWIAAAIDYKGNLIQRKGTTTILP' A
#
# COMPACT_ATOMS: atom_id res chain seq x y z
N MET A 1 0.29 11.46 -2.51
CA MET A 1 0.32 10.09 -3.06
C MET A 1 1.04 9.18 -2.09
N LEU A 2 0.43 8.06 -1.69
CA LEU A 2 1.04 7.04 -0.84
C LEU A 2 1.63 5.94 -1.72
N LYS A 3 2.93 5.66 -1.56
CA LYS A 3 3.65 4.71 -2.42
C LYS A 3 4.63 3.87 -1.58
N ALA A 4 4.74 2.59 -1.93
CA ALA A 4 5.78 1.72 -1.38
C ALA A 4 7.11 1.98 -2.09
N PHE A 5 8.20 2.11 -1.33
CA PHE A 5 9.57 2.21 -1.85
C PHE A 5 10.35 0.95 -1.45
N PRO A 6 10.31 -0.10 -2.29
CA PRO A 6 10.90 -1.37 -1.93
C PRO A 6 12.41 -1.34 -2.26
N VAL A 7 13.21 -0.91 -1.28
CA VAL A 7 14.68 -0.84 -1.39
C VAL A 7 15.30 -2.15 -0.91
N GLY A 8 16.28 -2.67 -1.64
CA GLY A 8 17.04 -3.86 -1.24
C GLY A 8 16.26 -5.18 -1.33
N ILE A 9 15.32 -5.27 -2.26
CA ILE A 9 14.50 -6.46 -2.50
C ILE A 9 14.78 -7.07 -3.88
N LYS A 10 14.50 -8.37 -4.03
CA LYS A 10 14.59 -9.09 -5.29
C LYS A 10 13.34 -8.93 -6.15
N SER A 11 12.16 -9.02 -5.54
CA SER A 11 10.89 -8.82 -6.24
C SER A 11 9.84 -8.19 -5.34
N PHE A 12 9.04 -7.30 -5.92
CA PHE A 12 7.91 -6.68 -5.25
C PHE A 12 6.67 -7.55 -5.45
N SER A 13 5.96 -7.88 -4.38
CA SER A 13 4.79 -8.77 -4.44
C SER A 13 3.51 -7.97 -4.55
N TYR A 14 3.20 -7.16 -3.53
CA TYR A 14 1.99 -6.33 -3.54
C TYR A 14 2.09 -5.13 -2.60
N PHE A 15 1.24 -4.15 -2.86
CA PHE A 15 0.92 -3.07 -1.94
C PHE A 15 -0.60 -2.85 -1.89
N ASN A 16 -1.17 -3.13 -0.72
CA ASN A 16 -2.60 -3.10 -0.46
C ASN A 16 -2.92 -2.04 0.59
N ILE A 17 -4.05 -1.36 0.42
CA ILE A 17 -4.54 -0.36 1.36
C ILE A 17 -5.99 -0.67 1.68
N TYR A 18 -6.30 -0.63 2.97
CA TYR A 18 -7.60 -0.92 3.53
C TYR A 18 -8.12 0.28 4.29
N ASN A 19 -9.43 0.54 4.19
CA ASN A 19 -10.09 1.48 5.09
C ASN A 19 -10.32 0.86 6.47
N ARG A 20 -10.83 1.66 7.42
CA ARG A 20 -11.14 1.23 8.79
C ARG A 20 -12.14 0.08 8.91
N TYR A 21 -12.90 -0.21 7.86
CA TYR A 21 -13.86 -1.31 7.81
C TYR A 21 -13.23 -2.62 7.28
N GLY A 22 -11.92 -2.62 7.02
CA GLY A 22 -11.22 -3.76 6.42
C GLY A 22 -11.47 -3.91 4.91
N GLN A 23 -12.12 -2.95 4.26
CA GLN A 23 -12.33 -2.99 2.82
C GLN A 23 -11.07 -2.57 2.08
N LEU A 24 -10.65 -3.39 1.10
CA LEU A 24 -9.56 -3.08 0.19
C LEU A 24 -9.97 -1.89 -0.71
N VAL A 25 -9.27 -0.76 -0.57
CA VAL A 25 -9.54 0.46 -1.35
C VAL A 25 -8.53 0.68 -2.47
N PHE A 26 -7.37 0.05 -2.38
CA PHE A 26 -6.33 0.10 -3.40
C PHE A 26 -5.45 -1.14 -3.32
N SER A 27 -5.06 -1.67 -4.47
CA SER A 27 -4.12 -2.78 -4.59
C SER A 27 -3.27 -2.60 -5.84
N THR A 28 -1.99 -2.92 -5.75
CA THR A 28 -1.11 -3.03 -6.91
C THR A 28 -0.02 -4.06 -6.69
N THR A 29 0.45 -4.67 -7.77
CA THR A 29 1.67 -5.48 -7.83
C THR A 29 2.79 -4.73 -8.57
N ASN A 30 2.54 -3.49 -9.00
CA ASN A 30 3.52 -2.65 -9.68
C ASN A 30 4.12 -1.64 -8.70
N GLN A 31 5.40 -1.80 -8.37
CA GLN A 31 6.13 -0.93 -7.44
C GLN A 31 6.15 0.56 -7.85
N ASN A 32 5.89 0.87 -9.13
CA ASN A 32 5.87 2.24 -9.61
C ASN A 32 4.53 2.95 -9.36
N VAL A 33 3.48 2.18 -9.05
CA VAL A 33 2.13 2.69 -8.80
C VAL A 33 1.93 2.88 -7.30
N GLY A 34 1.23 3.95 -6.95
CA GLY A 34 0.83 4.25 -5.59
C GLY A 34 -0.60 4.76 -5.57
N TRP A 35 -1.12 4.96 -4.37
CA TRP A 35 -2.47 5.42 -4.16
C TRP A 35 -2.51 6.94 -4.05
N ASP A 36 -3.39 7.56 -4.82
CA ASP A 36 -3.60 9.01 -4.84
C ASP A 36 -4.61 9.48 -3.77
N GLY A 37 -5.20 8.56 -3.01
CA GLY A 37 -6.23 8.86 -2.01
C GLY A 37 -7.65 8.81 -2.54
N LYS A 38 -7.87 8.39 -3.80
CA LYS A 38 -9.21 8.20 -4.37
C LYS A 38 -9.66 6.75 -4.24
N PHE A 39 -10.94 6.55 -3.95
CA PHE A 39 -11.59 5.25 -4.03
C PHE A 39 -12.86 5.38 -4.86
N LYS A 40 -13.02 4.53 -5.87
CA LYS A 40 -14.13 4.59 -6.84
C LYS A 40 -14.32 6.00 -7.46
N GLY A 41 -13.22 6.67 -7.78
CA GLY A 41 -13.21 8.01 -8.38
C GLY A 41 -13.42 9.17 -7.39
N ALA A 42 -13.82 8.90 -6.14
CA ALA A 42 -14.03 9.92 -5.12
C ALA A 42 -12.82 10.06 -4.19
N LEU A 43 -12.37 11.30 -3.97
CA LEU A 43 -11.35 11.61 -2.97
C LEU A 43 -11.86 11.22 -1.58
N GLN A 44 -11.06 10.46 -0.84
CA GLN A 44 -11.42 10.06 0.50
C GLN A 44 -11.26 11.23 1.48
N LYS A 45 -12.27 11.44 2.33
CA LYS A 45 -12.20 12.40 3.44
C LYS A 45 -11.13 11.96 4.46
N LEU A 46 -10.83 12.86 5.40
CA LEU A 46 -9.96 12.59 6.55
C LEU A 46 -10.31 11.26 7.21
N ASN A 47 -9.44 10.26 7.03
CA ASN A 47 -9.62 8.93 7.57
C ASN A 47 -8.27 8.22 7.67
N THR A 48 -8.20 7.24 8.56
CA THR A 48 -7.02 6.38 8.73
C THR A 48 -7.18 5.11 7.90
N PHE A 49 -6.12 4.79 7.18
CA PHE A 49 -6.00 3.62 6.32
C PHE A 49 -4.88 2.73 6.79
N VAL A 50 -5.07 1.42 6.69
CA VAL A 50 -4.03 0.42 6.93
C VAL A 50 -3.40 0.08 5.60
N TRP A 51 -2.08 0.16 5.51
CA TRP A 51 -1.34 -0.31 4.35
C TRP A 51 -0.54 -1.56 4.69
N ILE A 52 -0.41 -2.45 3.71
CA ILE A 52 0.41 -3.67 3.78
C ILE A 52 1.21 -3.77 2.48
N ALA A 53 2.52 -3.88 2.60
CA ALA A 53 3.44 -4.11 1.48
C ALA A 53 4.19 -5.42 1.69
N ALA A 54 4.34 -6.20 0.62
CA ALA A 54 5.10 -7.44 0.65
C ALA A 54 6.09 -7.51 -0.52
N ALA A 55 7.24 -8.11 -0.26
CA ALA A 55 8.32 -8.32 -1.22
C ALA A 55 9.14 -9.56 -0.85
N ILE A 56 9.92 -10.06 -1.80
CA ILE A 56 10.90 -11.13 -1.59
C ILE A 56 12.30 -10.51 -1.55
N ASP A 57 13.09 -10.82 -0.54
CA ASP A 57 14.50 -10.40 -0.46
C ASP A 57 15.43 -11.26 -1.33
N TYR A 58 16.71 -10.91 -1.40
CA TYR A 58 17.69 -11.67 -2.19
C TYR A 58 17.96 -13.08 -1.66
N LYS A 59 17.60 -13.37 -0.39
CA LYS A 59 17.70 -14.69 0.22
C LYS A 59 16.45 -15.55 -0.02
N GLY A 60 15.43 -15.00 -0.68
CA GLY A 60 14.16 -15.70 -0.93
C GLY A 60 13.15 -15.57 0.20
N ASN A 61 13.42 -14.77 1.23
CA ASN A 61 12.48 -14.58 2.34
C ASN A 61 11.37 -13.61 1.96
N LEU A 62 10.15 -13.92 2.40
CA LEU A 62 9.03 -12.98 2.34
C LEU A 62 9.21 -11.90 3.42
N ILE A 63 9.37 -10.66 2.99
CA ILE A 63 9.33 -9.48 3.84
C ILE A 63 7.95 -8.86 3.71
N GLN A 64 7.25 -8.76 4.84
CA GLN A 64 5.99 -8.02 4.93
C GLN A 64 6.15 -6.84 5.89
N ARG A 65 5.64 -5.69 5.48
CA ARG A 65 5.54 -4.47 6.29
C ARG A 65 4.09 -3.99 6.28
N LYS A 66 3.64 -3.50 7.44
CA LYS A 66 2.31 -2.92 7.60
C LYS A 66 2.40 -1.66 8.43
N GLY A 67 1.45 -0.76 8.24
CA GLY A 67 1.33 0.45 9.04
C GLY A 67 0.01 1.15 8.78
N THR A 68 -0.15 2.31 9.40
CA THR A 68 -1.30 3.18 9.20
C THR A 68 -0.86 4.48 8.57
N THR A 69 -1.76 5.11 7.81
CA THR A 69 -1.60 6.49 7.34
C THR A 69 -2.92 7.20 7.44
N THR A 70 -2.88 8.51 7.65
CA THR A 70 -4.05 9.37 7.55
C THR A 70 -3.92 10.20 6.28
N ILE A 71 -4.98 10.32 5.49
CA ILE A 71 -5.02 11.24 4.36
C ILE A 71 -5.65 12.55 4.83
N LEU A 72 -4.96 13.65 4.54
CA LEU A 72 -5.52 14.99 4.67
C LEU A 72 -6.14 15.37 3.31
N PRO A 73 -7.37 15.90 3.28
CA PRO A 73 -8.03 16.34 2.06
C PRO A 73 -7.33 17.53 1.38
#